data_AF-B9F0F4-F1
#
_entry.id   AF-B9F0F4-F1
#
_cell.length_a   1.000
_cell.length_b   1.000
_cell.length_c   1.000
_cell.angle_alpha   90.00
_cell.angle_beta   90.00
_cell.angle_gamma   90.00
#
_symmetry.space_group_name_H-M   'P 1'
#
loop_
_entity.id
_entity.type
_entity.pdbx_description
1 polymer ?
#
loop_
_entity_poly.entity_id
_entity_poly.type
_entity_poly.pdbx_seq_one_letter_code
_entity_poly.pdbx_strand_id
1 'polypeptide(L)'
;MVRLGAVPAAVRVLATDHHGGSHAQALRVLEAAVGCAEGRAAVCEVAEAAIPAVVSRMMRCGGMGGAEAAVSVLWAVCHRYRDRRAVEAAAASEGGLTKLLLLMQSGCSPAARQMASELLKMFKVNAKSCLAGYDSKTTHIMPF
;
A
#
# COMPACT_ATOMS: atom_id res chain seq x y z
N MET A 1 18.56 -3.94 12.79
CA MET A 1 18.21 -3.84 11.34
C MET A 1 17.99 -2.41 10.90
N VAL A 2 17.23 -1.60 11.65
CA VAL A 2 16.82 -0.25 11.22
C VAL A 2 17.97 0.76 11.24
N ARG A 3 18.83 0.70 12.28
CA ARG A 3 20.04 1.54 12.40
C ARG A 3 21.11 1.30 11.31
N LEU A 4 20.92 0.33 10.42
CA LEU A 4 21.84 -0.03 9.34
C LEU A 4 21.33 0.39 7.94
N GLY A 5 20.28 1.20 7.85
CA GLY A 5 19.76 1.67 6.54
C GLY A 5 19.07 0.58 5.72
N ALA A 6 18.65 -0.52 6.34
CA ALA A 6 18.00 -1.64 5.67
C ALA A 6 16.67 -1.23 4.99
N VAL A 7 15.91 -0.32 5.61
CA VAL A 7 14.65 0.19 5.05
C VAL A 7 14.90 1.02 3.78
N PRO A 8 15.73 2.08 3.80
CA PRO A 8 16.11 2.81 2.57
C PRO A 8 16.70 1.91 1.48
N ALA A 9 17.53 0.92 1.84
CA ALA A 9 18.08 -0.03 0.89
C ALA A 9 17.00 -0.89 0.23
N ALA A 10 16.07 -1.45 1.02
CA ALA A 10 14.96 -2.24 0.51
C ALA A 10 14.03 -1.40 -0.38
N VAL A 11 13.70 -0.16 0.01
CA VAL A 11 12.89 0.75 -0.81
C VAL A 11 13.56 1.03 -2.16
N ARG A 12 14.87 1.32 -2.17
CA ARG A 12 15.62 1.51 -3.42
C ARG A 12 15.59 0.28 -4.31
N VAL A 13 15.76 -0.91 -3.74
CA VAL A 13 15.65 -2.17 -4.48
C VAL A 13 14.27 -2.28 -5.13
N LEU A 14 13.18 -2.03 -4.40
CA LEU A 14 11.82 -2.06 -4.96
C LEU A 14 11.56 -0.98 -6.01
N ALA A 15 12.29 0.15 -5.98
CA ALA A 15 12.17 1.22 -6.97
C ALA A 15 12.86 0.88 -8.30
N THR A 16 13.78 -0.09 -8.34
CA THR A 16 14.45 -0.47 -9.58
C THR A 16 13.58 -1.39 -10.45
N ASP A 17 13.62 -1.23 -11.77
CA ASP A 17 12.92 -2.12 -12.70
C ASP A 17 13.61 -3.48 -12.92
N HIS A 18 14.52 -3.88 -12.05
CA HIS A 18 15.16 -5.19 -12.16
C HIS A 18 14.20 -6.31 -11.77
N HIS A 19 13.94 -7.25 -12.68
CA HIS A 19 13.05 -8.37 -12.41
C HIS A 19 13.88 -9.51 -11.80
N GLY A 20 13.70 -9.81 -10.51
CA GLY A 20 14.46 -10.88 -9.84
C GLY A 20 14.05 -11.15 -8.38
N GLY A 21 14.71 -12.11 -7.75
CA GLY A 21 14.47 -12.52 -6.35
C GLY A 21 14.77 -11.43 -5.31
N SER A 22 15.52 -10.39 -5.68
CA SER A 22 15.86 -9.24 -4.84
C SER A 22 14.63 -8.47 -4.33
N HIS A 23 13.57 -8.35 -5.15
CA HIS A 23 12.34 -7.66 -4.74
C HIS A 23 11.55 -8.43 -3.69
N ALA A 24 11.47 -9.76 -3.81
CA ALA A 24 10.81 -10.59 -2.81
C ALA A 24 11.53 -10.50 -1.46
N GLN A 25 12.87 -10.49 -1.47
CA GLN A 25 13.68 -10.31 -0.27
C GLN A 25 13.52 -8.89 0.31
N ALA A 26 13.48 -7.86 -0.52
CA ALA A 26 13.24 -6.49 -0.07
C ALA A 26 11.85 -6.34 0.61
N LEU A 27 10.81 -6.97 0.05
CA LEU A 27 9.48 -7.00 0.68
C LEU A 27 9.51 -7.71 2.05
N ARG A 28 10.23 -8.83 2.18
CA ARG A 28 10.42 -9.53 3.47
C ARG A 28 11.16 -8.67 4.49
N VAL A 29 12.17 -7.91 4.05
CA VAL A 29 12.89 -6.97 4.93
C VAL A 29 11.96 -5.86 5.42
N LEU A 30 11.13 -5.30 4.55
CA LEU A 30 10.14 -4.30 4.94
C LEU A 30 9.07 -4.88 5.86
N GLU A 31 8.60 -6.10 5.60
CA GLU A 31 7.65 -6.82 6.45
C GLU A 31 8.20 -7.04 7.87
N ALA A 32 9.46 -7.48 7.97
CA ALA A 32 10.13 -7.59 9.27
C ALA A 32 10.33 -6.23 9.95
N ALA A 33 10.67 -5.18 9.17
CA ALA A 33 10.87 -3.84 9.70
C ALA A 33 9.59 -3.25 10.30
N VAL A 34 8.43 -3.45 9.66
CA VAL A 34 7.16 -2.94 10.21
C VAL A 34 6.71 -3.69 11.48
N GLY A 35 7.33 -4.84 11.77
CA GLY A 35 7.14 -5.59 13.02
C GLY A 35 7.63 -4.85 14.26
N CYS A 36 8.61 -3.94 14.14
CA CYS A 36 9.15 -3.17 15.27
C CYS A 36 8.87 -1.66 15.14
N ALA A 37 8.87 -0.95 16.27
CA ALA A 37 8.55 0.49 16.29
C ALA A 37 9.55 1.32 15.47
N GLU A 38 10.84 1.06 15.63
CA GLU A 38 11.90 1.73 14.88
C GLU A 38 11.74 1.53 13.37
N GLY A 39 11.46 0.29 12.94
CA GLY A 39 11.41 -0.05 11.52
C GLY A 39 10.19 0.53 10.85
N ARG A 40 9.04 0.54 11.55
CA ARG A 40 7.88 1.31 11.09
C ARG A 40 8.17 2.78 10.97
N ALA A 41 8.79 3.40 11.97
CA ALA A 41 9.12 4.82 11.93
C ALA A 41 9.96 5.13 10.69
N ALA A 42 10.97 4.30 10.41
CA ALA A 42 11.80 4.43 9.22
C ALA A 42 11.03 4.22 7.91
N VAL A 43 10.11 3.25 7.83
CA VAL A 43 9.27 3.05 6.62
C VAL A 43 8.35 4.26 6.38
N CYS A 44 7.73 4.76 7.44
CA CYS A 44 6.81 5.89 7.35
C CYS A 44 7.53 7.23 7.12
N GLU A 45 8.78 7.38 7.57
CA GLU A 45 9.63 8.54 7.28
C GLU A 45 9.81 8.75 5.78
N VAL A 46 9.94 7.66 5.02
CA VAL A 46 10.07 7.68 3.56
C VAL A 46 8.80 7.15 2.86
N ALA A 47 7.62 7.34 3.46
CA ALA A 47 6.36 6.76 2.97
C ALA A 47 6.04 7.11 1.52
N GLU A 48 6.33 8.34 1.09
CA GLU A 48 6.07 8.81 -0.28
C GLU A 48 6.80 7.98 -1.35
N ALA A 49 7.97 7.42 -1.02
CA ALA A 49 8.71 6.52 -1.89
C ALA A 49 8.40 5.04 -1.59
N ALA A 50 8.30 4.68 -0.29
CA ALA A 50 8.17 3.29 0.13
C ALA A 50 6.83 2.69 -0.25
N ILE A 51 5.73 3.43 -0.06
CA ILE A 51 4.38 2.91 -0.26
C ILE A 51 4.10 2.65 -1.75
N PRO A 52 4.36 3.58 -2.68
CA PRO A 52 4.19 3.30 -4.10
C PRO A 52 5.10 2.16 -4.57
N ALA A 53 6.32 2.06 -4.06
CA ALA A 53 7.23 0.97 -4.38
C ALA A 53 6.64 -0.39 -3.94
N VAL A 54 6.10 -0.50 -2.71
CA VAL A 54 5.44 -1.73 -2.24
C VAL A 54 4.20 -2.06 -3.08
N VAL A 55 3.34 -1.07 -3.37
CA VAL A 55 2.13 -1.25 -4.19
C VAL A 55 2.48 -1.72 -5.61
N SER A 56 3.51 -1.14 -6.23
CA SER A 56 3.94 -1.50 -7.58
C SER A 56 4.43 -2.95 -7.69
N ARG A 57 5.00 -3.50 -6.60
CA ARG A 57 5.60 -4.84 -6.56
C ARG A 57 4.66 -5.94 -6.08
N MET A 58 3.51 -5.59 -5.51
CA MET A 58 2.51 -6.52 -4.96
C MET A 58 2.12 -7.67 -5.90
N MET A 59 2.12 -7.47 -7.22
CA MET A 59 1.74 -8.49 -8.21
C MET A 59 2.87 -8.90 -9.15
N ARG A 60 4.09 -8.38 -8.95
CA ARG A 60 5.18 -8.49 -9.93
C ARG A 60 6.38 -9.30 -9.43
N CYS A 61 6.41 -9.70 -8.16
CA CYS A 61 7.63 -10.21 -7.54
C CYS A 61 7.37 -11.38 -6.59
N GLY A 62 8.16 -12.45 -6.72
CA GLY A 62 8.23 -13.52 -5.71
C GLY A 62 6.98 -14.40 -5.57
N GLY A 63 6.07 -14.39 -6.54
CA GLY A 63 4.82 -15.13 -6.48
C GLY A 63 3.94 -14.70 -5.31
N MET A 64 3.11 -15.63 -4.80
CA MET A 64 2.16 -15.34 -3.73
C MET A 64 2.83 -14.82 -2.45
N GLY A 65 3.98 -15.38 -2.07
CA GLY A 65 4.69 -14.96 -0.85
C GLY A 65 5.12 -13.49 -0.87
N GLY A 66 5.56 -12.98 -2.04
CA GLY A 66 5.87 -11.55 -2.19
C GLY A 66 4.62 -10.67 -2.11
N ALA A 67 3.53 -11.11 -2.74
CA ALA A 67 2.26 -10.40 -2.72
C ALA A 67 1.67 -10.28 -1.30
N GLU A 68 1.73 -11.37 -0.52
CA GLU A 68 1.28 -11.40 0.87
C GLU A 68 2.15 -10.51 1.77
N ALA A 69 3.48 -10.54 1.59
CA ALA A 69 4.40 -9.65 2.32
C ALA A 69 4.12 -8.17 2.00
N ALA A 70 3.84 -7.82 0.74
CA ALA A 70 3.48 -6.46 0.35
C ALA A 70 2.19 -6.00 1.04
N VAL A 71 1.15 -6.85 1.09
CA VAL A 71 -0.11 -6.53 1.78
C VAL A 71 0.08 -6.44 3.29
N SER A 72 0.89 -7.32 3.88
CA SER A 72 1.27 -7.27 5.29
C SER A 72 1.91 -5.93 5.68
N VAL A 73 2.87 -5.46 4.87
CA VAL A 73 3.52 -4.14 5.04
C VAL A 73 2.48 -3.02 5.00
N LEU A 74 1.67 -2.95 3.93
CA LEU A 74 0.66 -1.91 3.75
C LEU A 74 -0.38 -1.92 4.87
N TRP A 75 -0.85 -3.10 5.24
CA TRP A 75 -1.83 -3.27 6.30
C TRP A 75 -1.28 -2.80 7.65
N ALA A 76 -0.02 -3.13 7.96
CA ALA A 76 0.62 -2.67 9.18
C ALA A 76 0.63 -1.14 9.26
N VAL A 77 1.21 -0.46 8.28
CA VAL A 77 1.40 1.00 8.34
C VAL A 77 0.10 1.79 8.11
N CYS A 78 -0.77 1.33 7.22
CA CYS A 78 -2.00 2.06 6.87
C CYS A 78 -3.20 1.73 7.76
N HIS A 79 -3.32 0.50 8.28
CA HIS A 79 -4.49 0.06 9.03
C HIS A 79 -4.21 -0.18 10.51
N ARG A 80 -3.18 -0.96 10.83
CA ARG A 80 -2.85 -1.33 12.22
C ARG A 80 -2.31 -0.14 13.02
N TYR A 81 -1.38 0.61 12.43
CA TYR A 81 -0.74 1.76 13.09
C TYR A 81 -1.23 3.11 12.57
N ARG A 82 -1.94 3.12 11.43
CA ARG A 82 -2.59 4.30 10.85
C ARG A 82 -1.67 5.52 10.73
N ASP A 83 -0.45 5.31 10.24
CA ASP A 83 0.46 6.43 9.96
C ASP A 83 -0.12 7.26 8.81
N ARG A 84 -0.34 8.56 9.06
CA ARG A 84 -1.01 9.45 8.12
C ARG A 84 -0.29 9.54 6.77
N ARG A 85 1.05 9.59 6.78
CA ARG A 85 1.87 9.68 5.56
C ARG A 85 1.74 8.41 4.73
N ALA A 86 1.71 7.26 5.41
CA ALA A 86 1.54 5.98 4.72
C ALA A 86 0.14 5.85 4.11
N VAL A 87 -0.90 6.29 4.82
CA VAL A 87 -2.28 6.31 4.30
C VAL A 87 -2.42 7.23 3.10
N GLU A 88 -1.90 8.46 3.18
CA GLU A 88 -1.91 9.43 2.09
C GLU A 88 -1.16 8.89 0.86
N ALA A 89 0.05 8.37 1.04
CA ALA A 89 0.84 7.79 -0.05
C ALA A 89 0.17 6.55 -0.67
N ALA A 90 -0.52 5.73 0.14
CA ALA A 90 -1.25 4.57 -0.36
C ALA A 90 -2.48 4.97 -1.16
N ALA A 91 -3.18 6.03 -0.73
CA ALA A 91 -4.34 6.58 -1.45
C ALA A 91 -3.94 7.22 -2.77
N ALA A 92 -2.75 7.83 -2.85
CA ALA A 92 -2.18 8.39 -4.07
C ALA A 92 -1.61 7.33 -5.04
N SER A 93 -1.39 6.10 -4.56
CA SER A 93 -0.76 5.04 -5.36
C SER A 93 -1.71 4.44 -6.40
N GLU A 94 -1.29 4.44 -7.67
CA GLU A 94 -2.13 3.96 -8.77
C GLU A 94 -2.41 2.45 -8.71
N GLY A 95 -3.69 2.11 -8.92
CA GLY A 95 -4.15 0.73 -9.04
C GLY A 95 -3.94 -0.11 -7.78
N GLY A 96 -3.79 0.50 -6.60
CA GLY A 96 -3.72 -0.22 -5.32
C GLY A 96 -4.98 -1.07 -5.07
N LEU A 97 -6.15 -0.47 -5.30
CA LEU A 97 -7.46 -1.14 -5.20
C LEU A 97 -7.54 -2.39 -6.08
N THR A 98 -7.19 -2.26 -7.37
CA THR A 98 -7.24 -3.37 -8.33
C THR A 98 -6.30 -4.50 -7.94
N LYS A 99 -5.08 -4.18 -7.47
CA LYS A 99 -4.10 -5.19 -7.03
C LYS A 99 -4.59 -5.94 -5.79
N LEU A 100 -5.22 -5.26 -4.83
CA LEU A 100 -5.81 -5.92 -3.64
C LEU A 100 -6.93 -6.89 -4.04
N LEU A 101 -7.81 -6.50 -4.96
CA LEU A 101 -8.87 -7.37 -5.46
C LEU A 101 -8.29 -8.61 -6.17
N LEU A 102 -7.26 -8.41 -7.01
CA LEU A 102 -6.57 -9.50 -7.69
C LEU A 102 -5.90 -10.46 -6.71
N LEU A 103 -5.27 -9.95 -5.64
CA LEU A 103 -4.68 -10.79 -4.59
C LEU A 103 -5.73 -11.73 -3.98
N MET A 104 -6.90 -11.18 -3.63
CA MET A 104 -7.97 -11.97 -3.01
C MET A 104 -8.48 -13.08 -3.93
N GLN A 105 -8.48 -12.84 -5.25
CA GLN A 105 -8.87 -13.81 -6.27
C GLN A 105 -7.79 -14.85 -6.58
N SER A 106 -6.52 -14.54 -6.31
CA SER A 106 -5.37 -15.39 -6.66
C SER A 106 -5.09 -16.58 -5.73
N GLY A 107 -5.93 -16.80 -4.71
CA GLY A 107 -5.74 -17.91 -3.76
C GLY A 107 -4.75 -17.63 -2.63
N CYS A 108 -4.56 -16.35 -2.26
CA CYS A 108 -3.76 -15.96 -1.09
C CYS A 108 -4.28 -16.59 0.22
N SER A 109 -3.40 -16.62 1.22
CA SER A 109 -3.70 -17.11 2.56
C SER A 109 -4.90 -16.39 3.20
N PRO A 110 -5.63 -17.05 4.11
CA PRO A 110 -6.74 -16.42 4.82
C PRO A 110 -6.33 -15.12 5.54
N ALA A 111 -5.12 -15.07 6.09
CA ALA A 111 -4.56 -13.88 6.74
C ALA A 111 -4.36 -12.73 5.75
N ALA A 112 -3.73 -13.01 4.60
CA ALA A 112 -3.54 -12.00 3.55
C ALA A 112 -4.87 -11.48 2.99
N ARG A 113 -5.86 -12.37 2.82
CA ARG A 113 -7.21 -12.00 2.38
C ARG A 113 -7.91 -11.07 3.39
N GLN A 114 -7.77 -11.34 4.69
CA GLN A 114 -8.33 -10.48 5.73
C GLN A 114 -7.68 -9.10 5.71
N MET A 115 -6.35 -9.03 5.66
CA MET A 115 -5.61 -7.77 5.59
C MET A 115 -6.00 -6.95 4.34
N ALA A 116 -6.09 -7.60 3.19
CA ALA A 116 -6.54 -6.96 1.95
C ALA A 116 -7.97 -6.41 2.09
N SER A 117 -8.88 -7.16 2.72
CA SER A 117 -10.26 -6.74 2.95
C SER A 117 -10.36 -5.49 3.84
N GLU A 118 -9.51 -5.38 4.86
CA GLU A 118 -9.46 -4.21 5.75
C GLU A 118 -8.88 -2.97 5.05
N LEU A 119 -7.84 -3.16 4.24
CA LEU A 119 -7.30 -2.11 3.37
C LEU A 119 -8.36 -1.60 2.38
N LEU A 120 -9.12 -2.50 1.75
CA LEU A 120 -10.20 -2.14 0.82
C LEU A 120 -11.27 -1.26 1.48
N LYS A 121 -11.64 -1.57 2.74
CA LYS A 121 -12.59 -0.76 3.51
C LYS A 121 -12.03 0.64 3.74
N MET A 122 -10.75 0.76 4.08
CA MET A 122 -10.09 2.06 4.29
C MET A 122 -10.08 2.90 2.99
N PHE A 123 -9.64 2.33 1.86
CA PHE A 123 -9.59 3.05 0.59
C PHE A 123 -10.97 3.46 0.08
N LYS A 124 -12.00 2.62 0.28
CA LYS A 124 -13.39 2.95 -0.09
C LYS A 124 -13.97 4.10 0.74
N VAL A 125 -13.63 4.19 2.03
CA VAL A 125 -14.06 5.30 2.88
C VAL A 125 -13.42 6.61 2.40
N ASN A 126 -12.14 6.57 2.03
CA ASN A 126 -11.42 7.75 1.54
C ASN A 126 -11.91 8.24 0.16
N ALA A 127 -12.35 7.32 -0.72
CA ALA A 127 -12.95 7.69 -2.00
C ALA A 127 -14.28 8.46 -1.84
N LYS A 128 -15.03 8.20 -0.75
CA LYS A 128 -16.28 8.93 -0.47
C LYS A 128 -16.04 10.35 0.04
N SER A 129 -14.95 10.61 0.77
CA SER A 129 -14.61 11.97 1.21
C SER A 129 -14.11 12.86 0.07
N CYS A 130 -13.58 12.27 -1.02
CA CYS A 130 -13.15 13.00 -2.21
C CYS A 130 -14.28 13.29 -3.22
N LEU A 131 -15.50 12.79 -2.99
CA LEU A 131 -16.67 13.04 -3.84
C LEU A 131 -17.42 14.34 -3.49
N ALA A 132 -16.88 15.18 -2.59
CA ALA A 132 -17.49 16.45 -2.15
C ALA A 132 -17.46 17.59 -3.21
N GLY A 133 -17.39 17.25 -4.50
CA GLY A 133 -17.31 18.20 -5.61
C GLY A 133 -18.38 17.97 -6.67
N TYR A 134 -19.62 17.65 -6.29
CA TYR A 134 -20.76 17.88 -7.19
C TYR A 134 -21.15 19.35 -7.08
N ASP A 135 -20.46 20.22 -7.83
CA ASP A 135 -20.96 21.56 -8.13
C ASP A 135 -22.15 21.40 -9.09
N SER A 136 -23.33 21.15 -8.53
CA SER A 136 -24.56 21.14 -9.29
C SER A 136 -24.86 22.58 -9.70
N LYS A 137 -24.36 22.99 -10.87
CA LYS A 137 -24.88 24.14 -11.59
C LYS A 137 -26.31 23.83 -12.02
N THR A 138 -27.23 23.92 -11.08
CA THR A 138 -28.66 23.86 -11.34
C THR A 138 -29.04 25.17 -12.04
N THR A 139 -29.04 25.14 -13.37
CA THR A 139 -29.62 26.20 -14.19
C THR A 139 -31.11 26.24 -13.88
N HIS A 140 -31.54 27.25 -13.13
CA HIS A 140 -32.94 27.47 -12.83
C HIS A 140 -33.67 27.90 -14.12
N ILE A 141 -34.31 26.95 -14.80
CA ILE A 141 -35.15 27.23 -15.97
C ILE A 141 -36.46 27.79 -15.42
N MET A 142 -36.71 29.08 -15.59
CA MET A 142 -38.02 29.68 -15.31
C MET A 142 -38.98 29.39 -16.47
N PRO A 143 -40.23 28.97 -16.21
CA PRO A 143 -41.24 28.85 -17.25
C PRO A 143 -41.70 30.24 -17.73
N PHE A 144 -41.98 30.33 -19.03
CA PHE A 144 -42.54 31.49 -19.72
C PHE A 144 -44.01 31.71 -19.36
#